data_AF-A0A942K811-F1
#
_entry.id   AF-A0A942K811-F1
#
_cell.length_a   1.000
_cell.length_b   1.000
_cell.length_c   1.000
_cell.angle_alpha   90.00
_cell.angle_beta   90.00
_cell.angle_gamma   90.00
#
_symmetry.space_group_name_H-M   'P 1'
#
loop_
_entity.id
_entity.type
_entity.pdbx_description
1 polymer ?
#
loop_
_entity_poly.entity_id
_entity_poly.type
_entity_poly.pdbx_seq_one_letter_code
_entity_poly.pdbx_strand_id
1 'polypeptide(L)'
;MQRAMIAGLLVALMAGLLGVFIVQRGLSFLGHGLAHAAFGGAALGLLIGVSQPLWVALVFTLAAALGIAFVHERTRLSGDTAVGIFTAVSVALGVLFIGLRRDYGVDVWSLLFGSILGIGAQELIIIASVTILTLLVLVPLWSRLAYATFDNELAQTDGVRVRLLEYVLFALAAVAIVASVSVIGVVLIAAYVVIPAATARLLSRSLFRMTALSIAIGLFSTVVGLFGSFLLDVPSGSTIILTQAALFLLAAVLAPR
;
A
#
# COMPACT_ATOMS: atom_id res chain seq x y z
N MET A 1 -22.05 0.19 5.48
CA MET A 1 -21.95 1.07 4.30
C MET A 1 -21.26 2.41 4.53
N GLN A 2 -21.72 3.29 5.43
CA GLN A 2 -21.04 4.58 5.66
C GLN A 2 -19.57 4.43 6.07
N ARG A 3 -19.28 3.54 7.04
CA ARG A 3 -17.91 3.25 7.49
C ARG A 3 -17.04 2.70 6.37
N ALA A 4 -17.57 1.75 5.60
CA ALA A 4 -16.94 1.18 4.41
C ALA A 4 -16.54 2.26 3.39
N MET A 5 -17.45 3.20 3.10
CA MET A 5 -17.17 4.30 2.17
C MET A 5 -16.08 5.22 2.72
N ILE A 6 -16.18 5.66 3.97
CA ILE A 6 -15.18 6.55 4.58
C ILE A 6 -13.81 5.87 4.63
N ALA A 7 -13.74 4.62 5.08
CA ALA A 7 -12.50 3.83 5.10
C ALA A 7 -11.89 3.71 3.70
N GLY A 8 -12.69 3.36 2.70
CA GLY A 8 -12.24 3.25 1.31
C GLY A 8 -11.68 4.59 0.77
N LEU A 9 -12.34 5.72 1.06
CA LEU A 9 -11.86 7.03 0.62
C LEU A 9 -10.55 7.45 1.30
N LEU A 10 -10.40 7.12 2.59
CA LEU A 10 -9.15 7.35 3.33
C LEU A 10 -8.00 6.50 2.76
N VAL A 11 -8.27 5.23 2.47
CA VAL A 11 -7.29 4.34 1.83
C VAL A 11 -6.95 4.83 0.42
N ALA A 12 -7.93 5.27 -0.38
CA ALA A 12 -7.72 5.89 -1.69
C ALA A 12 -6.78 7.09 -1.63
N LEU A 13 -6.97 7.95 -0.63
CA LEU A 13 -6.15 9.14 -0.42
C LEU A 13 -4.69 8.76 -0.11
N MET A 14 -4.47 7.85 0.86
CA MET A 14 -3.13 7.39 1.22
C MET A 14 -2.45 6.67 0.06
N ALA A 15 -3.14 5.73 -0.57
CA ALA A 15 -2.63 4.93 -1.68
C ALA A 15 -2.31 5.80 -2.90
N GLY A 16 -3.18 6.75 -3.23
CA GLY A 16 -2.96 7.67 -4.35
C GLY A 16 -1.74 8.57 -4.14
N LEU A 17 -1.54 9.06 -2.90
CA LEU A 17 -0.44 9.93 -2.51
C LEU A 17 0.91 9.18 -2.47
N LEU A 18 0.97 8.04 -1.77
CA LEU A 18 2.19 7.23 -1.64
C LEU A 18 2.52 6.52 -2.97
N GLY A 19 1.50 6.02 -3.67
CA GLY A 19 1.64 5.30 -4.93
C GLY A 19 2.38 6.12 -6.00
N VAL A 20 2.18 7.43 -6.04
CA VAL A 20 2.90 8.31 -6.99
C VAL A 20 4.41 8.25 -6.77
N PHE A 21 4.87 8.37 -5.52
CA PHE A 21 6.31 8.27 -5.21
C PHE A 21 6.85 6.86 -5.44
N ILE A 22 6.08 5.84 -5.09
CA ILE A 22 6.45 4.43 -5.28
C ILE A 22 6.65 4.12 -6.77
N VAL A 23 5.68 4.52 -7.61
CA VAL A 23 5.75 4.29 -9.06
C VAL A 23 6.85 5.11 -9.72
N GLN A 24 7.00 6.39 -9.36
CA GLN A 24 8.02 7.26 -9.96
C GLN A 24 9.45 6.83 -9.62
N ARG A 25 9.65 6.16 -8.46
CA ARG A 25 10.95 5.62 -8.05
C ARG A 25 11.23 4.21 -8.58
N GLY A 26 10.34 3.64 -9.39
CA GLY A 26 10.51 2.27 -9.90
C GLY A 26 10.40 1.20 -8.81
N LEU A 27 9.65 1.47 -7.74
CA LEU A 27 9.43 0.57 -6.60
C LEU A 27 8.05 -0.08 -6.69
N SER A 28 7.58 -0.38 -7.89
CA SER A 28 6.19 -0.78 -8.14
C SER A 28 5.78 -2.04 -7.36
N PHE A 29 6.72 -2.92 -7.04
CA PHE A 29 6.44 -4.12 -6.25
C PHE A 29 6.42 -3.86 -4.73
N LEU A 30 6.84 -2.69 -4.24
CA LEU A 30 6.93 -2.41 -2.80
C LEU A 30 5.62 -2.70 -2.06
N GLY A 31 4.48 -2.34 -2.68
CA GLY A 31 3.16 -2.64 -2.14
C GLY A 31 2.91 -4.14 -1.94
N HIS A 32 3.37 -4.98 -2.88
CA HIS A 32 3.25 -6.43 -2.82
C HIS A 32 4.08 -7.02 -1.69
N GLY A 33 5.35 -6.63 -1.57
CA GLY A 33 6.21 -7.17 -0.52
C GLY A 33 5.79 -6.75 0.88
N LEU A 34 5.35 -5.51 1.06
CA LEU A 34 4.84 -5.04 2.35
C LEU A 34 3.50 -5.71 2.73
N ALA A 35 2.64 -6.00 1.75
CA ALA A 35 1.40 -6.73 2.02
C ALA A 35 1.67 -8.16 2.51
N HIS A 36 2.64 -8.86 1.89
CA HIS A 36 3.03 -10.20 2.33
C HIS A 36 3.86 -10.21 3.61
N ALA A 37 4.61 -9.13 3.91
CA ALA A 37 5.19 -8.91 5.22
C ALA A 37 4.09 -8.76 6.29
N ALA A 38 3.02 -8.02 5.99
CA ALA A 38 1.86 -7.89 6.90
C ALA A 38 1.18 -9.23 7.15
N PHE A 39 1.04 -10.06 6.10
CA PHE A 39 0.57 -11.45 6.24
C PHE A 39 1.47 -12.27 7.17
N GLY A 40 2.79 -12.26 6.95
CA GLY A 40 3.75 -12.98 7.78
C GLY A 40 3.73 -12.54 9.25
N GLY A 41 3.64 -11.23 9.49
CA GLY A 41 3.54 -10.69 10.85
C GLY A 41 2.20 -10.95 11.52
N ALA A 42 1.09 -10.94 10.78
CA ALA A 42 -0.22 -11.34 11.31
C ALA A 42 -0.23 -12.83 11.71
N ALA A 43 0.35 -13.70 10.86
CA ALA A 43 0.55 -15.11 11.15
C ALA A 43 1.41 -15.33 12.42
N LEU A 44 2.48 -14.55 12.59
CA LEU A 44 3.29 -14.56 13.81
C LEU A 44 2.45 -14.17 15.03
N GLY A 45 1.67 -13.08 14.94
CA GLY A 45 0.81 -12.60 16.01
C GLY A 45 -0.23 -13.65 16.46
N LEU A 46 -0.77 -14.40 15.51
CA LEU A 46 -1.69 -15.51 15.76
C LEU A 46 -1.01 -16.72 16.42
N LEU A 47 0.24 -17.02 16.05
CA LEU A 47 1.03 -18.10 16.65
C LEU A 47 1.35 -17.80 18.12
N ILE A 48 1.77 -16.57 18.44
CA ILE A 48 2.10 -16.17 19.81
C ILE A 48 0.87 -15.89 20.69
N GLY A 49 -0.33 -15.96 20.13
CA GLY A 49 -1.59 -15.82 20.87
C GLY A 49 -1.88 -14.39 21.36
N VAL A 50 -1.32 -13.36 20.71
CA VAL A 50 -1.60 -11.96 21.08
C VAL A 50 -3.01 -11.58 20.67
N SER A 51 -3.72 -10.86 21.54
CA SER A 51 -5.12 -10.43 21.34
C SER A 51 -5.33 -9.52 20.13
N GLN A 52 -4.29 -8.80 19.70
CA GLN A 52 -4.31 -7.90 18.55
C GLN A 52 -3.17 -8.21 17.57
N PRO A 53 -3.35 -9.19 16.65
CA PRO A 53 -2.33 -9.58 15.67
C PRO A 53 -1.86 -8.43 14.76
N LEU A 54 -2.67 -7.38 14.60
CA LEU A 54 -2.36 -6.21 13.78
C LEU A 54 -1.09 -5.47 14.26
N TRP A 55 -0.82 -5.41 15.56
CA TRP A 55 0.39 -4.75 16.08
C TRP A 55 1.65 -5.55 15.72
N VAL A 56 1.58 -6.87 15.77
CA VAL A 56 2.68 -7.75 15.37
C VAL A 56 2.89 -7.65 13.86
N ALA A 57 1.81 -7.61 13.08
CA ALA A 57 1.86 -7.33 11.64
C ALA A 57 2.54 -5.99 11.34
N LEU A 58 2.20 -4.93 12.08
CA LEU A 58 2.79 -3.60 11.91
C LEU A 58 4.30 -3.62 12.17
N VAL A 59 4.74 -4.16 13.30
CA VAL A 59 6.16 -4.21 13.67
C VAL A 59 6.95 -5.06 12.67
N PHE A 60 6.42 -6.22 12.29
CA PHE A 60 7.05 -7.10 11.30
C PHE A 60 7.16 -6.42 9.93
N THR A 61 6.09 -5.77 9.47
CA THR A 61 6.06 -5.08 8.17
C THR A 61 6.97 -3.87 8.16
N LEU A 62 7.08 -3.15 9.28
CA LEU A 62 8.02 -2.06 9.45
C LEU A 62 9.47 -2.56 9.40
N ALA A 63 9.77 -3.67 10.08
CA ALA A 63 11.08 -4.30 10.02
C ALA A 63 11.42 -4.74 8.58
N ALA A 64 10.47 -5.35 7.87
CA ALA A 64 10.63 -5.70 6.47
C ALA A 64 10.86 -4.46 5.60
N ALA A 65 10.09 -3.39 5.78
CA ALA A 65 10.23 -2.15 5.01
C ALA A 65 11.61 -1.49 5.20
N LEU A 66 12.08 -1.41 6.44
CA LEU A 66 13.42 -0.89 6.75
C LEU A 66 14.51 -1.81 6.19
N GLY A 67 14.29 -3.13 6.21
CA GLY A 67 15.19 -4.11 5.59
C GLY A 67 15.26 -3.97 4.06
N ILE A 68 14.13 -3.79 3.40
CA ILE A 68 14.06 -3.54 1.95
C ILE A 68 14.79 -2.23 1.63
N ALA A 69 14.51 -1.14 2.36
CA ALA A 69 15.20 0.14 2.19
C ALA A 69 16.72 0.00 2.39
N PHE A 70 17.15 -0.74 3.41
CA PHE A 70 18.56 -1.00 3.68
C PHE A 70 19.25 -1.76 2.55
N VAL A 71 18.62 -2.82 2.04
CA VAL A 71 19.18 -3.61 0.93
C VAL A 71 19.19 -2.80 -0.36
N HIS A 72 18.12 -2.07 -0.66
CA HIS A 72 18.04 -1.20 -1.83
C HIS A 72 19.12 -0.11 -1.81
N GLU A 73 19.40 0.46 -0.64
CA GLU A 73 20.43 1.49 -0.48
C GLU A 73 21.86 0.93 -0.57
N ARG A 74 22.12 -0.25 0.02
CA ARG A 74 23.48 -0.79 0.18
C ARG A 74 23.96 -1.69 -0.94
N THR A 75 23.05 -2.17 -1.77
CA THR A 75 23.37 -3.13 -2.83
C THR A 75 23.15 -2.53 -4.21
N ARG A 76 23.65 -3.21 -5.25
CA ARG A 76 23.36 -2.87 -6.65
C ARG A 76 22.10 -3.56 -7.17
N LEU A 77 21.32 -4.19 -6.28
CA LEU A 77 20.09 -4.86 -6.66
C LEU A 77 19.02 -3.82 -6.98
N SER A 78 18.14 -4.13 -7.93
CA SER A 78 16.96 -3.31 -8.16
C SER A 78 16.07 -3.33 -6.92
N GLY A 79 15.35 -2.23 -6.66
CA GLY A 79 14.40 -2.16 -5.56
C GLY A 79 13.36 -3.28 -5.61
N ASP A 80 12.85 -3.60 -6.80
CA ASP A 80 11.91 -4.70 -7.00
C ASP A 80 12.52 -6.08 -6.69
N THR A 81 13.82 -6.28 -6.93
CA THR A 81 14.53 -7.50 -6.51
C THR A 81 14.60 -7.62 -5.00
N ALA A 82 14.98 -6.55 -4.30
CA ALA A 82 15.01 -6.54 -2.83
C ALA A 82 13.62 -6.84 -2.27
N VAL A 83 12.59 -6.19 -2.81
CA VAL A 83 11.19 -6.45 -2.44
C VAL A 83 10.82 -7.92 -2.66
N GLY A 84 11.17 -8.52 -3.81
CA GLY A 84 10.89 -9.93 -4.11
C GLY A 84 11.49 -10.90 -3.09
N ILE A 85 12.73 -10.66 -2.64
CA ILE A 85 13.39 -11.47 -1.61
C ILE A 85 12.62 -11.40 -0.29
N PHE A 86 12.33 -10.19 0.19
CA PHE A 86 11.59 -10.01 1.45
C PHE A 86 10.16 -10.55 1.38
N THR A 87 9.53 -10.48 0.21
CA THR A 87 8.23 -11.09 -0.06
C THR A 87 8.30 -12.60 0.15
N ALA A 88 9.24 -13.28 -0.51
CA ALA A 88 9.40 -14.73 -0.43
C ALA A 88 9.67 -15.20 1.01
N VAL A 89 10.55 -14.49 1.73
CA VAL A 89 10.85 -14.77 3.14
C VAL A 89 9.60 -14.57 4.01
N SER A 90 8.86 -13.48 3.82
CA SER A 90 7.66 -13.18 4.62
C SER A 90 6.56 -14.21 4.43
N VAL A 91 6.32 -14.65 3.18
CA VAL A 91 5.35 -15.72 2.88
C VAL A 91 5.80 -17.04 3.49
N ALA A 92 7.07 -17.42 3.31
CA ALA A 92 7.60 -18.66 3.88
C ALA A 92 7.47 -18.69 5.41
N LEU A 93 7.79 -17.59 6.08
CA LEU A 93 7.60 -17.43 7.52
C LEU A 93 6.12 -17.47 7.91
N GLY A 94 5.24 -16.79 7.17
CA GLY A 94 3.81 -16.82 7.44
C GLY A 94 3.21 -18.22 7.36
N VAL A 95 3.56 -18.98 6.31
CA VAL A 95 3.14 -20.38 6.14
C VAL A 95 3.69 -21.26 7.27
N LEU A 96 4.95 -21.07 7.65
CA LEU A 96 5.56 -21.78 8.78
C LEU A 96 4.81 -21.47 10.09
N PHE A 97 4.54 -20.20 10.40
CA PHE A 97 3.86 -19.81 11.63
C PHE A 97 2.44 -20.34 11.72
N ILE A 98 1.70 -20.34 10.60
CA ILE A 98 0.37 -20.95 10.53
C ILE A 98 0.46 -22.46 10.74
N GLY A 99 1.40 -23.14 10.07
CA GLY A 99 1.57 -24.60 10.19
C GLY A 99 1.99 -25.08 11.58
N LEU A 100 2.66 -24.22 12.36
CA LEU A 100 3.02 -24.50 13.76
C LEU A 100 1.84 -24.36 14.73
N ARG A 101 0.76 -23.68 14.32
CA ARG A 101 -0.42 -23.47 15.17
C ARG A 101 -1.30 -24.72 15.12
N ARG A 102 -1.59 -25.30 16.30
CA ARG A 102 -2.43 -26.51 16.41
C ARG A 102 -3.93 -26.23 16.22
N ASP A 103 -4.35 -25.00 16.49
CA ASP A 103 -5.75 -24.58 16.34
C ASP A 103 -5.99 -23.97 14.94
N TYR A 104 -6.51 -24.80 14.04
CA TYR A 104 -6.98 -24.40 12.70
C TYR A 104 -8.31 -23.64 12.81
N GLY A 105 -8.23 -22.35 13.09
CA GLY A 105 -9.39 -21.45 13.12
C GLY A 105 -9.12 -20.08 12.50
N VAL A 106 -8.00 -19.92 11.79
CA VAL A 106 -7.67 -18.67 11.11
C VAL A 106 -8.41 -18.64 9.78
N ASP A 107 -9.32 -17.69 9.63
CA ASP A 107 -9.94 -17.40 8.35
C ASP A 107 -8.90 -16.70 7.44
N VAL A 108 -8.08 -17.52 6.77
CA VAL A 108 -7.08 -17.05 5.80
C VAL A 108 -7.75 -16.31 4.65
N TRP A 109 -9.00 -16.67 4.31
CA TRP A 109 -9.72 -16.02 3.23
C TRP A 109 -9.99 -14.55 3.52
N SER A 110 -10.50 -14.23 4.71
CA SER A 110 -10.69 -12.83 5.12
C SER A 110 -9.38 -12.05 5.24
N LEU A 111 -8.28 -12.70 5.61
CA LEU A 111 -6.97 -12.05 5.62
C LEU A 111 -6.45 -11.73 4.20
N LEU A 112 -6.65 -12.64 3.25
CA LEU A 112 -6.16 -12.48 1.88
C LEU A 112 -6.97 -11.45 1.08
N PHE A 113 -8.30 -11.46 1.23
CA PHE A 113 -9.22 -10.66 0.40
C PHE A 113 -9.86 -9.48 1.13
N GLY A 114 -9.68 -9.37 2.45
CA GLY A 114 -10.24 -8.28 3.26
C GLY A 114 -11.76 -8.32 3.34
N SER A 115 -12.34 -7.37 4.08
CA SER A 115 -13.79 -7.16 4.10
C SER A 115 -14.13 -5.69 4.38
N ILE A 116 -14.35 -4.92 3.32
CA ILE A 116 -14.73 -3.50 3.43
C ILE A 116 -16.05 -3.35 4.21
N LEU A 117 -17.01 -4.25 3.99
CA LEU A 117 -18.33 -4.18 4.60
C LEU A 117 -18.29 -4.48 6.11
N GLY A 118 -17.32 -5.28 6.55
CA GLY A 118 -17.14 -5.68 7.95
C GLY A 118 -16.40 -4.68 8.83
N ILE A 119 -16.03 -3.50 8.33
CA ILE A 119 -15.22 -2.53 9.06
C ILE A 119 -15.98 -1.98 10.28
N GLY A 120 -15.41 -2.23 11.46
CA GLY A 120 -15.85 -1.69 12.74
C GLY A 120 -15.42 -0.23 12.97
N ALA A 121 -15.77 0.29 14.15
CA ALA A 121 -15.40 1.66 14.52
C ALA A 121 -13.90 1.80 14.82
N GLN A 122 -13.31 0.78 15.43
CA GLN A 122 -11.90 0.79 15.83
C GLN A 122 -10.98 0.76 14.61
N GLU A 123 -11.28 -0.08 13.63
CA GLU A 123 -10.55 -0.15 12.36
C GLU A 123 -10.61 1.18 11.61
N LEU A 124 -11.79 1.81 11.57
CA LEU A 124 -11.95 3.12 10.95
C LEU A 124 -11.11 4.20 11.64
N ILE A 125 -11.04 4.19 12.98
CA ILE A 125 -10.18 5.12 13.74
C ILE A 125 -8.71 4.88 13.41
N ILE A 126 -8.27 3.62 13.30
CA ILE A 126 -6.89 3.27 12.93
C ILE A 126 -6.57 3.82 11.53
N ILE A 127 -7.42 3.56 10.54
CA ILE A 127 -7.23 4.04 9.15
C ILE A 127 -7.20 5.57 9.11
N ALA A 128 -8.12 6.24 9.81
CA ALA A 128 -8.14 7.70 9.89
C ALA A 128 -6.88 8.27 10.54
N SER A 129 -6.43 7.67 11.64
CA SER A 129 -5.21 8.08 12.35
C SER A 129 -3.97 7.91 11.49
N VAL A 130 -3.86 6.78 10.78
CA VAL A 130 -2.75 6.53 9.85
C VAL A 130 -2.81 7.49 8.67
N THR A 131 -3.99 7.78 8.14
CA THR A 131 -4.15 8.78 7.05
C THR A 131 -3.65 10.15 7.48
N ILE A 132 -4.05 10.61 8.67
CA ILE A 132 -3.60 11.88 9.23
C ILE A 132 -2.08 11.87 9.42
N LEU A 133 -1.53 10.80 9.99
CA LEU A 133 -0.08 10.63 10.17
C LEU A 133 0.65 10.72 8.82
N THR A 134 0.17 10.00 7.79
CA THR A 134 0.76 10.03 6.45
C THR A 134 0.76 11.44 5.87
N LEU A 135 -0.35 12.18 5.99
CA LEU A 135 -0.42 13.57 5.52
C LEU A 135 0.53 14.48 6.30
N LEU A 136 0.56 14.37 7.63
CA LEU A 136 1.41 15.19 8.50
C LEU A 136 2.90 15.00 8.22
N VAL A 137 3.32 13.79 7.85
CA VAL A 137 4.72 13.50 7.52
C VAL A 137 5.03 13.82 6.06
N LEU A 138 4.16 13.44 5.12
CA LEU A 138 4.46 13.54 3.69
C LEU A 138 4.31 14.96 3.15
N VAL A 139 3.32 15.74 3.60
CA VAL A 139 3.09 17.10 3.08
C VAL A 139 4.28 18.02 3.33
N PRO A 140 4.88 18.11 4.54
CA PRO A 140 6.08 18.92 4.76
C PRO A 140 7.32 18.41 4.02
N LEU A 141 7.39 17.09 3.79
CA LEU A 141 8.52 16.45 3.08
C LEU A 141 8.31 16.42 1.56
N TRP A 142 7.16 16.87 1.05
CA TRP A 142 6.75 16.76 -0.34
C TRP A 142 7.80 17.29 -1.31
N SER A 143 8.27 18.52 -1.10
CA SER A 143 9.24 19.18 -1.98
C SER A 143 10.58 18.44 -2.02
N ARG A 144 11.06 17.96 -0.86
CA ARG A 144 12.32 17.22 -0.74
C ARG A 144 12.21 15.83 -1.35
N LEU A 145 11.09 15.15 -1.13
CA LEU A 145 10.80 13.84 -1.74
C LEU A 145 10.67 13.95 -3.25
N ALA A 146 9.97 14.98 -3.75
CA ALA A 146 9.84 15.26 -5.17
C ALA A 146 11.22 15.52 -5.79
N TYR A 147 12.03 16.38 -5.16
CA TYR A 147 13.38 16.67 -5.63
C TYR A 147 14.23 15.41 -5.73
N ALA A 148 14.33 14.66 -4.63
CA ALA A 148 15.08 13.40 -4.58
C ALA A 148 14.52 12.29 -5.47
N THR A 149 13.30 12.41 -5.98
CA THR A 149 12.69 11.46 -6.93
C THR A 149 13.08 11.78 -8.37
N PHE A 150 13.26 13.06 -8.71
CA PHE A 150 13.64 13.47 -10.07
C PHE A 150 15.15 13.49 -10.27
N ASP A 151 15.89 13.96 -9.28
CA ASP A 151 17.35 13.98 -9.31
C ASP A 151 17.91 13.60 -7.93
N ASN A 152 18.36 12.36 -7.80
CA ASN A 152 18.88 11.84 -6.55
C ASN A 152 20.27 12.41 -6.26
N GLU A 153 21.14 12.47 -7.26
CA GLU A 153 22.53 12.93 -7.11
C GLU A 153 22.57 14.43 -6.77
N LEU A 154 21.81 15.25 -7.50
CA LEU A 154 21.77 16.69 -7.25
C LEU A 154 21.11 17.01 -5.91
N ALA A 155 20.05 16.28 -5.53
CA ALA A 155 19.44 16.43 -4.20
C ALA A 155 20.44 16.11 -3.08
N GLN A 156 21.28 15.07 -3.24
CA GLN A 156 22.32 14.74 -2.27
C GLN A 156 23.37 15.84 -2.17
N THR A 157 23.83 16.39 -3.31
CA THR A 157 24.82 17.49 -3.31
C THR A 157 24.27 18.76 -2.68
N ASP A 158 22.97 19.01 -2.82
CA ASP A 158 22.27 20.15 -2.21
C ASP A 158 21.94 19.95 -0.71
N GLY A 159 22.44 18.87 -0.10
CA GLY A 159 22.30 18.59 1.33
C GLY A 159 20.98 17.93 1.71
N VAL A 160 20.17 17.47 0.75
CA VAL A 160 18.98 16.66 1.04
C VAL A 160 19.42 15.29 1.54
N ARG A 161 18.89 14.88 2.69
CA ARG A 161 19.15 13.55 3.26
C ARG A 161 18.31 12.50 2.54
N VAL A 162 18.63 12.22 1.27
CA VAL A 162 17.85 11.33 0.38
C VAL A 162 17.61 9.96 1.01
N ARG A 163 18.64 9.40 1.65
CA ARG A 163 18.55 8.14 2.40
C ARG A 163 17.41 8.19 3.42
N LEU A 164 17.41 9.19 4.31
CA LEU A 164 16.36 9.34 5.33
C LEU A 164 14.96 9.42 4.71
N LEU A 165 14.81 10.15 3.60
CA LEU A 165 13.53 10.28 2.91
C LEU A 165 13.03 8.95 2.37
N GLU A 166 13.94 8.08 1.92
CA GLU A 166 13.59 6.74 1.44
C GLU A 166 13.09 5.84 2.58
N TYR A 167 13.80 5.77 3.70
CA TYR A 167 13.32 5.01 4.88
C TYR A 167 11.98 5.55 5.37
N VAL A 168 11.78 6.87 5.38
CA VAL A 168 10.49 7.47 5.75
C VAL A 168 9.39 7.05 4.78
N LEU A 169 9.64 7.06 3.47
CA LEU A 169 8.66 6.62 2.47
C LEU A 169 8.30 5.15 2.65
N PHE A 170 9.28 4.28 2.88
CA PHE A 170 9.05 2.83 3.03
C PHE A 170 8.32 2.53 4.34
N ALA A 171 8.69 3.21 5.43
CA ALA A 171 7.99 3.11 6.70
C ALA A 171 6.55 3.60 6.59
N LEU A 172 6.30 4.75 5.97
CA LEU A 172 4.93 5.25 5.75
C LEU A 172 4.11 4.29 4.89
N ALA A 173 4.70 3.74 3.82
CA ALA A 173 4.05 2.72 3.00
C ALA A 173 3.70 1.48 3.82
N ALA A 174 4.60 1.02 4.70
CA ALA A 174 4.37 -0.13 5.56
C ALA A 174 3.18 0.10 6.51
N VAL A 175 3.15 1.24 7.20
CA VAL A 175 2.04 1.58 8.11
C VAL A 175 0.72 1.72 7.33
N ALA A 176 0.74 2.42 6.19
CA ALA A 176 -0.46 2.61 5.37
C ALA A 176 -1.01 1.28 4.82
N ILE A 177 -0.12 0.39 4.34
CA ILE A 177 -0.52 -0.91 3.81
C ILE A 177 -1.12 -1.76 4.92
N VAL A 178 -0.45 -1.91 6.06
CA VAL A 178 -0.94 -2.70 7.20
C VAL A 178 -2.32 -2.22 7.65
N ALA A 179 -2.53 -0.91 7.77
CA ALA A 179 -3.82 -0.34 8.15
C ALA A 179 -4.91 -0.58 7.09
N SER A 180 -4.52 -0.72 5.82
CA SER A 180 -5.43 -0.91 4.69
C SER A 180 -5.72 -2.38 4.38
N VAL A 181 -4.95 -3.33 4.93
CA VAL A 181 -5.13 -4.78 4.67
C VAL A 181 -6.52 -5.25 5.08
N SER A 182 -7.05 -4.79 6.21
CA SER A 182 -8.40 -5.19 6.66
C SER A 182 -9.51 -4.74 5.70
N VAL A 183 -9.29 -3.62 5.01
CA VAL A 183 -10.21 -3.03 4.04
C VAL A 183 -10.10 -3.72 2.69
N ILE A 184 -8.91 -3.67 2.09
CA ILE A 184 -8.71 -4.05 0.68
C ILE A 184 -8.30 -5.53 0.54
N GLY A 185 -7.63 -6.10 1.54
CA GLY A 185 -7.02 -7.42 1.49
C GLY A 185 -5.55 -7.40 1.06
N VAL A 186 -4.78 -8.38 1.57
CA VAL A 186 -3.35 -8.55 1.26
C VAL A 186 -3.09 -8.71 -0.24
N VAL A 187 -3.96 -9.43 -0.95
CA VAL A 187 -3.75 -9.73 -2.37
C VAL A 187 -3.97 -8.49 -3.24
N LEU A 188 -4.93 -7.64 -2.87
CA LEU A 188 -5.42 -6.55 -3.71
C LEU A 188 -4.76 -5.19 -3.40
N ILE A 189 -4.22 -4.99 -2.19
CA ILE A 189 -3.68 -3.69 -1.77
C ILE A 189 -2.50 -3.24 -2.63
N ALA A 190 -1.68 -4.16 -3.12
CA ALA A 190 -0.56 -3.84 -4.02
C ALA A 190 -1.06 -3.20 -5.33
N ALA A 191 -2.07 -3.81 -5.95
CA ALA A 191 -2.71 -3.28 -7.14
C ALA A 191 -3.39 -1.94 -6.85
N TYR A 192 -4.05 -1.82 -5.70
CA TYR A 192 -4.75 -0.60 -5.28
C TYR A 192 -3.84 0.61 -5.17
N VAL A 193 -2.58 0.43 -4.74
CA VAL A 193 -1.58 1.50 -4.64
C VAL A 193 -0.98 1.84 -6.02
N VAL A 194 -0.71 0.83 -6.85
CA VAL A 194 0.05 1.00 -8.09
C VAL A 194 -0.81 1.45 -9.26
N ILE A 195 -1.98 0.86 -9.49
CA ILE A 195 -2.82 1.13 -10.67
C ILE A 195 -3.23 2.61 -10.79
N PRO A 196 -3.80 3.28 -9.76
CA PRO A 196 -4.18 4.69 -9.89
C PRO A 196 -2.98 5.60 -10.16
N ALA A 197 -1.84 5.33 -9.52
CA ALA A 197 -0.61 6.08 -9.74
C ALA A 197 -0.04 5.84 -11.15
N ALA A 198 -0.03 4.60 -11.64
CA ALA A 198 0.40 4.25 -13.00
C ALA A 198 -0.52 4.89 -14.05
N THR A 199 -1.84 4.85 -13.82
CA THR A 199 -2.84 5.50 -14.69
C THR A 199 -2.60 7.01 -14.75
N ALA A 200 -2.41 7.64 -13.59
CA ALA A 200 -2.12 9.07 -13.52
C ALA A 200 -0.80 9.44 -14.20
N ARG A 201 0.22 8.57 -14.15
CA ARG A 201 1.50 8.76 -14.84
C ARG A 201 1.33 8.90 -16.35
N LEU A 202 0.44 8.13 -16.96
CA LEU A 202 0.16 8.19 -18.40
C LEU A 202 -0.50 9.52 -18.83
N LEU A 203 -1.21 10.17 -17.91
CA LEU A 203 -2.03 11.35 -18.19
C LEU A 203 -1.41 12.67 -17.70
N SER A 204 -0.28 12.62 -16.99
CA SER A 204 0.29 13.79 -16.33
C SER A 204 1.72 14.09 -16.76
N ARG A 205 2.07 15.38 -16.70
CA ARG A 205 3.42 15.89 -17.01
C ARG A 205 4.11 16.55 -15.81
N SER A 206 3.45 16.56 -14.65
CA SER A 206 4.01 17.09 -13.41
C SER A 206 3.60 16.21 -12.24
N LEU A 207 4.48 16.08 -11.24
CA LEU A 207 4.24 15.23 -10.07
C LEU A 207 2.98 15.65 -9.30
N PHE A 208 2.73 16.95 -9.21
CA PHE A 208 1.53 17.48 -8.57
C PHE A 208 0.25 17.02 -9.29
N ARG A 209 0.20 17.15 -10.62
CA ARG A 209 -0.95 16.68 -11.42
C ARG A 209 -1.09 15.16 -11.36
N MET A 210 0.03 14.44 -11.39
CA MET A 210 0.06 12.97 -11.21
C MET A 210 -0.60 12.57 -9.89
N THR A 211 -0.30 13.31 -8.82
CA THR A 211 -0.82 13.01 -7.48
C THR A 211 -2.31 13.31 -7.36
N ALA A 212 -2.73 14.48 -7.86
CA ALA A 212 -4.15 14.83 -7.88
C ALA A 212 -4.98 13.82 -8.69
N LEU A 213 -4.48 13.40 -9.86
CA LEU A 213 -5.14 12.39 -10.70
C LEU A 213 -5.15 11.02 -10.03
N SER A 214 -4.03 10.60 -9.43
CA SER A 214 -3.94 9.31 -8.71
C SER A 214 -4.96 9.22 -7.58
N ILE A 215 -5.07 10.28 -6.77
CA ILE A 215 -6.07 10.39 -5.71
C ILE A 215 -7.48 10.38 -6.31
N ALA A 216 -7.75 11.18 -7.35
CA ALA A 216 -9.07 11.24 -7.98
C ALA A 216 -9.51 9.89 -8.56
N ILE A 217 -8.61 9.18 -9.24
CA ILE A 217 -8.85 7.84 -9.79
C ILE A 217 -9.14 6.85 -8.65
N GLY A 218 -8.33 6.87 -7.59
CA GLY A 218 -8.54 6.01 -6.42
C GLY A 218 -9.87 6.26 -5.72
N LEU A 219 -10.25 7.52 -5.52
CA LEU A 219 -11.54 7.90 -4.92
C LEU A 219 -12.70 7.45 -5.81
N PHE A 220 -12.64 7.79 -7.10
CA PHE A 220 -13.67 7.43 -8.07
C PHE A 220 -13.86 5.91 -8.19
N SER A 221 -12.76 5.15 -8.34
CA SER A 221 -12.81 3.70 -8.43
C SER A 221 -13.34 3.05 -7.15
N THR A 222 -13.06 3.65 -6.00
CA THR A 222 -13.57 3.16 -4.72
C THR A 222 -15.06 3.37 -4.60
N VAL A 223 -15.56 4.56 -4.94
CA VAL A 223 -16.99 4.86 -4.93
C VAL A 223 -17.73 3.95 -5.91
N VAL A 224 -17.32 3.94 -7.18
CA VAL A 224 -17.97 3.15 -8.23
C VAL A 224 -17.86 1.66 -7.94
N GLY A 225 -16.69 1.17 -7.54
CA GLY A 225 -16.46 -0.24 -7.24
C GLY A 225 -17.26 -0.71 -6.03
N LEU A 226 -17.37 0.11 -4.98
CA LEU A 226 -18.14 -0.23 -3.77
C LEU A 226 -19.66 -0.20 -4.04
N PHE A 227 -20.15 0.80 -4.77
CA PHE A 227 -21.56 0.83 -5.19
C PHE A 227 -21.87 -0.34 -6.11
N GLY A 228 -21.06 -0.60 -7.13
CA GLY A 228 -21.24 -1.73 -8.05
C GLY A 228 -21.23 -3.08 -7.33
N SER A 229 -20.33 -3.25 -6.36
CA SER A 229 -20.29 -4.44 -5.49
C SER A 229 -21.58 -4.64 -4.71
N PHE A 230 -22.16 -3.57 -4.18
CA PHE A 230 -23.41 -3.65 -3.43
C PHE A 230 -24.61 -4.01 -4.30
N LEU A 231 -24.69 -3.48 -5.53
CA LEU A 231 -25.80 -3.79 -6.42
C LEU A 231 -25.73 -5.22 -6.98
N LEU A 232 -24.52 -5.72 -7.23
CA LEU A 232 -24.28 -7.01 -7.88
C LEU A 232 -24.01 -8.16 -6.89
N ASP A 233 -23.95 -7.87 -5.58
CA ASP A 233 -23.62 -8.83 -4.52
C ASP A 233 -22.28 -9.58 -4.76
N VAL A 234 -21.25 -8.83 -5.17
CA VAL A 234 -19.91 -9.34 -5.48
C VAL A 234 -18.85 -8.75 -4.54
N PRO A 235 -17.66 -9.37 -4.39
CA PRO A 235 -16.60 -8.87 -3.50
C PRO A 235 -16.13 -7.45 -3.84
N SER A 236 -16.20 -6.55 -2.85
CA SER A 236 -15.91 -5.12 -3.03
C SER A 236 -14.47 -4.81 -3.41
N GLY A 237 -13.50 -5.54 -2.86
CA GLY A 237 -12.09 -5.35 -3.22
C GLY A 237 -11.87 -5.62 -4.71
N SER A 238 -12.39 -6.74 -5.21
CA SER A 238 -12.24 -7.15 -6.61
C SER A 238 -12.88 -6.16 -7.57
N THR A 239 -14.10 -5.68 -7.30
CA THR A 239 -14.76 -4.71 -8.18
C THR A 239 -14.03 -3.38 -8.23
N ILE A 240 -13.47 -2.92 -7.12
CA ILE A 240 -12.67 -1.71 -7.05
C ILE A 240 -11.43 -1.85 -7.93
N ILE A 241 -10.67 -2.94 -7.81
CA ILE A 241 -9.48 -3.18 -8.62
C ILE A 241 -9.83 -3.32 -10.11
N LEU A 242 -10.90 -4.03 -10.45
CA LEU A 242 -11.37 -4.15 -11.84
C LEU A 242 -11.77 -2.79 -12.42
N THR A 243 -12.39 -1.92 -11.60
CA THR A 243 -12.70 -0.54 -12.00
C THR A 243 -11.43 0.25 -12.25
N GLN A 244 -10.41 0.14 -11.39
CA GLN A 244 -9.10 0.77 -11.60
C GLN A 244 -8.42 0.25 -12.87
N ALA A 245 -8.47 -1.05 -13.12
CA ALA A 245 -7.90 -1.66 -14.32
C ALA A 245 -8.60 -1.16 -15.60
N ALA A 246 -9.93 -1.02 -15.58
CA ALA A 246 -10.67 -0.45 -16.70
C ALA A 246 -10.25 1.01 -16.98
N LEU A 247 -10.09 1.83 -15.93
CA LEU A 247 -9.60 3.21 -16.06
C LEU A 247 -8.17 3.26 -16.58
N PHE A 248 -7.30 2.34 -16.15
CA PHE A 248 -5.95 2.21 -16.67
C PHE A 248 -5.95 1.90 -18.17
N LEU A 249 -6.75 0.93 -18.61
CA LEU A 249 -6.84 0.57 -20.03
C LEU A 249 -7.36 1.73 -20.87
N LEU A 250 -8.39 2.45 -20.41
CA LEU A 250 -8.90 3.64 -21.07
C LEU A 250 -7.81 4.73 -21.18
N ALA A 251 -7.08 4.99 -20.10
CA ALA A 251 -5.98 5.95 -20.11
C ALA A 251 -4.85 5.51 -21.05
N ALA A 252 -4.52 4.21 -21.10
CA ALA A 252 -3.47 3.69 -21.98
C ALA A 252 -3.81 3.84 -23.47
N VAL A 253 -5.09 3.77 -23.84
CA VAL A 253 -5.55 3.99 -25.22
C VAL A 253 -5.60 5.49 -25.56
N LEU A 254 -6.01 6.33 -24.62
CA LEU A 254 -6.19 7.77 -24.83
C LEU A 254 -4.93 8.60 -24.61
N ALA A 255 -3.91 8.06 -23.94
CA ALA A 255 -2.71 8.79 -23.58
C ALA A 255 -1.97 9.27 -24.84
N PRO A 256 -1.65 10.58 -24.94
CA PRO A 256 -0.81 11.08 -26.02
C PRO A 256 0.60 10.47 -25.88
N ARG A 257 1.11 9.89 -26.97
CA ARG A 257 2.47 9.32 -27.05
C ARG A 257 3.55 10.36 -26.79
#